data_AF-A0A1X1A4F5-F1
#
_entry.id   AF-A0A1X1A4F5-F1
#
_cell.length_a   1.000
_cell.length_b   1.000
_cell.length_c   1.000
_cell.angle_alpha   90.00
_cell.angle_beta   90.00
_cell.angle_gamma   90.00
#
_symmetry.space_group_name_H-M   'P 1'
#
loop_
_entity.id
_entity.type
_entity.pdbx_description
1 polymer ?
#
loop_
_entity_poly.entity_id
_entity_poly.type
_entity_poly.pdbx_seq_one_letter_code
_entity_poly.pdbx_strand_id
1 'polypeptide(L)'
;MDHIDDQTRHKIREWQVRRLEIKDLMAAHPERVLELTKVLDQMEEEHERILGEAEVVSSDKPVVTSPGGFELQLRVSAGNARHLRKLLEMALYELDGVIEADGEAGAGQAREYPGGMSGSLGAYEYALQVAASAEPCAVE
;
A
#
# COMPACT_ATOMS: atom_id res chain seq x y z
N MET A 1 -0.16 14.32 0.45
CA MET A 1 0.06 14.35 1.90
C MET A 1 -0.62 13.13 2.48
N ASP A 2 0.23 12.22 2.96
CA ASP A 2 -0.01 11.01 3.72
C ASP A 2 -1.31 10.99 4.55
N HIS A 3 -2.29 10.23 4.06
CA HIS A 3 -3.42 9.85 4.89
C HIS A 3 -3.11 8.48 5.48
N ILE A 4 -2.18 8.45 6.45
CA ILE A 4 -2.08 7.30 7.36
C ILE A 4 -3.50 7.04 7.85
N ASP A 5 -4.01 5.86 7.54
CA ASP A 5 -5.39 5.45 7.76
C ASP A 5 -5.81 5.83 9.19
N ASP A 6 -6.95 6.49 9.35
CA ASP A 6 -7.41 6.95 10.65
C ASP A 6 -7.53 5.77 11.65
N GLN A 7 -7.76 4.55 11.15
CA GLN A 7 -7.71 3.31 11.92
C GLN A 7 -6.28 2.95 12.37
N THR A 8 -5.28 3.14 11.51
CA THR A 8 -3.86 2.96 11.87
C THR A 8 -3.43 4.00 12.91
N ARG A 9 -3.87 5.26 12.76
CA ARG A 9 -3.63 6.31 13.77
C ARG A 9 -4.30 5.99 15.10
N HIS A 10 -5.53 5.47 15.06
CA HIS A 10 -6.25 5.05 16.27
C HIS A 10 -5.53 3.90 16.97
N LYS A 11 -5.13 2.87 16.23
CA LYS A 11 -4.36 1.73 16.76
C LYS A 11 -3.03 2.15 17.39
N ILE A 12 -2.31 3.09 16.76
CA ILE A 12 -1.07 3.64 17.30
C ILE A 12 -1.33 4.37 18.64
N ARG A 13 -2.40 5.16 18.73
CA ARG A 13 -2.74 5.84 20.00
C ARG A 13 -3.13 4.86 21.09
N GLU A 14 -3.96 3.86 20.79
CA GLU A 14 -4.35 2.84 21.77
C GLU A 14 -3.14 2.07 22.30
N TRP A 15 -2.18 1.76 21.43
CA TRP A 15 -0.93 1.15 21.87
C TRP A 15 -0.07 2.05 22.73
N GLN A 16 0.06 3.34 22.38
CA GLN A 16 0.79 4.30 23.21
C GLN A 16 0.21 4.36 24.64
N VAL A 17 -1.11 4.29 24.77
CA VAL A 17 -1.80 4.25 26.07
C VAL A 17 -1.47 2.95 26.82
N ARG A 18 -1.63 1.78 26.17
CA ARG A 18 -1.33 0.48 26.80
C ARG A 18 0.13 0.32 27.22
N ARG A 19 1.08 0.83 26.42
CA ARG A 19 2.51 0.84 26.76
C ARG A 19 2.79 1.71 27.99
N LEU A 20 2.07 2.82 28.13
CA LEU A 20 2.20 3.70 29.27
C LEU A 20 1.61 3.07 30.54
N GLU A 21 0.47 2.37 30.44
CA GLU A 21 -0.07 1.54 31.53
C GLU A 21 0.87 0.41 31.95
N ILE A 22 1.52 -0.28 31.01
CA ILE A 22 2.47 -1.34 31.35
C ILE A 22 3.71 -0.77 32.04
N LYS A 23 4.20 0.41 31.60
CA LYS A 23 5.28 1.13 32.28
C LYS A 23 4.88 1.61 33.69
N ASP A 24 3.65 2.05 33.87
CA ASP A 24 3.11 2.42 35.18
C ASP A 24 3.03 1.20 36.10
N LEU A 25 2.57 0.06 35.59
CA LEU A 25 2.57 -1.22 36.30
C LEU A 25 3.97 -1.73 36.63
N MET A 26 4.97 -1.48 35.78
CA MET A 26 6.38 -1.78 36.09
C MET A 26 6.92 -0.91 37.22
N ALA A 27 6.51 0.37 37.27
CA ALA A 27 6.88 1.28 38.34
C ALA A 27 6.16 0.91 39.66
N ALA A 28 4.92 0.43 39.59
CA ALA A 28 4.13 -0.01 40.74
C ALA A 28 4.54 -1.40 41.26
N HIS A 29 4.98 -2.31 40.38
CA HIS A 29 5.33 -3.69 40.69
C HIS A 29 6.71 -4.07 40.11
N PRO A 30 7.82 -3.62 40.73
CA PRO A 30 9.17 -3.93 40.29
C PRO A 30 9.49 -5.44 40.33
N GLU A 31 8.75 -6.22 41.11
CA GLU A 31 8.86 -7.68 41.19
C GLU A 31 8.42 -8.40 39.90
N ARG A 32 7.57 -7.77 39.06
CA ARG A 32 7.09 -8.32 37.77
C ARG A 32 7.70 -7.63 36.56
N VAL A 33 8.71 -6.77 36.75
CA VAL A 33 9.37 -6.02 35.68
C VAL A 33 9.88 -6.91 34.55
N LEU A 34 10.41 -8.10 34.85
CA LEU A 34 10.91 -9.03 33.82
C LEU A 34 9.77 -9.58 32.95
N GLU A 35 8.63 -9.90 33.55
CA GLU A 35 7.45 -10.38 32.82
C GLU A 35 6.80 -9.24 32.00
N LEU A 36 6.68 -8.06 32.60
CA LEU A 36 6.13 -6.86 31.93
C LEU A 36 7.03 -6.37 30.79
N THR A 37 8.36 -6.47 30.93
CA THR A 37 9.31 -6.21 29.84
C THR A 37 9.08 -7.17 28.68
N LYS A 38 8.83 -8.45 28.95
CA LYS A 38 8.59 -9.45 27.91
C LYS A 38 7.26 -9.24 27.17
N VAL A 39 6.23 -8.76 27.89
CA VAL A 39 4.95 -8.36 27.29
C VAL A 39 5.12 -7.10 26.44
N LEU A 40 5.96 -6.14 26.87
CA LEU A 40 6.29 -4.96 26.06
C LEU A 40 7.03 -5.33 24.77
N ASP A 41 7.98 -6.26 24.84
CA ASP A 41 8.76 -6.74 23.69
C ASP A 41 7.84 -7.40 22.64
N GLN A 42 6.96 -8.30 23.08
CA GLN A 42 5.94 -8.92 22.21
C GLN A 42 4.95 -7.91 21.62
N MET A 43 4.58 -6.89 22.39
CA MET A 43 3.75 -5.79 21.90
C MET A 43 4.49 -4.84 20.96
N GLU A 44 5.81 -4.75 21.04
CA GLU A 44 6.65 -3.98 20.12
C GLU A 44 6.85 -4.75 18.81
N GLU A 45 7.03 -6.08 18.86
CA GLU A 45 7.03 -6.97 17.67
C GLU A 45 5.71 -6.92 16.89
N GLU A 46 4.55 -6.93 17.58
CA GLU A 46 3.24 -6.78 16.93
C GLU A 46 3.07 -5.37 16.32
N HIS A 47 3.72 -4.35 16.91
CA HIS A 47 3.72 -2.98 16.38
C HIS A 47 4.62 -2.81 15.17
N GLU A 48 5.81 -3.41 15.20
CA GLU A 48 6.70 -3.48 14.06
C GLU A 48 6.06 -4.24 12.91
N ARG A 49 5.25 -5.27 13.22
CA ARG A 49 4.49 -6.00 12.21
C ARG A 49 3.33 -5.19 11.60
N ILE A 50 2.58 -4.43 12.40
CA ILE A 50 1.51 -3.55 11.89
C ILE A 50 2.09 -2.36 11.10
N LEU A 51 3.22 -1.81 11.54
CA LEU A 51 3.93 -0.75 10.82
C LEU A 51 4.64 -1.29 9.57
N GLY A 52 5.22 -2.48 9.64
CA GLY A 52 5.83 -3.18 8.50
C GLY A 52 4.78 -3.59 7.47
N GLU A 53 3.59 -4.03 7.88
CA GLU A 53 2.47 -4.28 6.97
C GLU A 53 1.91 -2.98 6.38
N ALA A 54 1.91 -1.87 7.13
CA ALA A 54 1.55 -0.54 6.60
C ALA A 54 2.65 0.09 5.72
N GLU A 55 3.92 -0.23 5.95
CA GLU A 55 5.08 0.18 5.16
C GLU A 55 5.17 -0.64 3.87
N VAL A 56 4.91 -1.95 3.91
CA VAL A 56 4.74 -2.79 2.70
C VAL A 56 3.56 -2.30 1.86
N VAL A 57 2.54 -1.68 2.48
CA VAL A 57 1.41 -1.05 1.77
C VAL A 57 1.71 0.37 1.27
N SER A 58 2.70 1.09 1.84
CA SER A 58 3.03 2.48 1.46
C SER A 58 4.32 2.62 0.66
N SER A 59 5.16 1.59 0.67
CA SER A 59 6.46 1.49 0.01
C SER A 59 6.38 0.47 -1.13
N ASP A 60 5.31 0.54 -1.92
CA ASP A 60 5.40 0.06 -3.29
C ASP A 60 6.13 1.12 -4.12
N LYS A 61 7.46 1.11 -4.00
CA LYS A 61 8.34 1.45 -5.09
C LYS A 61 9.12 0.18 -5.38
N PRO A 62 9.13 -0.30 -6.63
CA PRO A 62 9.17 -1.71 -6.93
C PRO A 62 10.39 -2.36 -6.31
N VAL A 63 10.15 -3.34 -5.43
CA VAL A 63 11.11 -4.42 -5.28
C VAL A 63 11.09 -5.12 -6.63
N VAL A 64 12.19 -4.98 -7.36
CA VAL A 64 12.34 -5.59 -8.67
C VAL A 64 12.44 -7.10 -8.45
N THR A 65 11.30 -7.79 -8.41
CA THR A 65 11.23 -9.24 -8.53
C THR A 65 9.88 -9.66 -9.13
N SER A 66 9.73 -9.44 -10.43
CA SER A 66 9.36 -10.49 -11.39
C SER A 66 9.69 -10.00 -12.80
N PRO A 67 10.53 -10.72 -13.57
CA PRO A 67 10.69 -10.46 -15.00
C PRO A 67 9.43 -10.94 -15.74
N GLY A 68 8.37 -10.12 -15.68
CA GLY A 68 7.06 -10.38 -16.29
C GLY A 68 5.93 -10.18 -15.27
N GLY A 69 5.22 -9.05 -15.36
CA GLY A 69 4.14 -8.70 -14.43
C GLY A 69 3.52 -7.33 -14.77
N PHE A 70 2.30 -7.09 -14.26
CA PHE A 70 1.59 -5.82 -14.38
C PHE A 70 1.67 -5.08 -13.04
N GLU A 71 2.19 -3.86 -13.04
CA GLU A 71 2.25 -2.97 -11.87
C GLU A 71 1.38 -1.73 -12.14
N LEU A 72 0.43 -1.44 -11.24
CA LEU A 72 -0.51 -0.32 -11.38
C LEU A 72 -0.40 0.63 -10.20
N GLN A 73 -0.14 1.90 -10.50
CA GLN A 73 -0.26 2.99 -9.53
C GLN A 73 -1.44 3.89 -9.91
N LEU A 74 -2.42 4.05 -9.01
CA LEU A 74 -3.59 4.91 -9.21
C LEU A 74 -3.68 5.93 -8.06
N ARG A 75 -3.72 7.22 -8.41
CA ARG A 75 -3.88 8.33 -7.46
C ARG A 75 -5.17 9.06 -7.79
N VAL A 76 -6.07 9.18 -6.82
CA VAL A 76 -7.37 9.87 -6.99
C VAL A 76 -7.55 10.92 -5.91
N SER A 77 -7.99 12.11 -6.29
CA SER A 77 -8.25 13.25 -5.41
C SER A 77 -9.63 13.84 -5.72
N ALA A 78 -10.51 13.88 -4.72
CA ALA A 78 -11.85 14.45 -4.86
C ALA A 78 -12.27 15.23 -3.61
N GLY A 79 -13.11 16.24 -3.80
CA GLY A 79 -13.64 17.06 -2.69
C GLY A 79 -14.80 16.40 -1.92
N ASN A 80 -15.34 15.28 -2.39
CA ASN A 80 -16.39 14.53 -1.69
C ASN A 80 -16.41 13.05 -2.09
N ALA A 81 -17.00 12.20 -1.25
CA ALA A 81 -17.01 10.73 -1.44
C ALA A 81 -17.77 10.28 -2.69
N ARG A 82 -18.81 11.03 -3.11
CA ARG A 82 -19.61 10.69 -4.29
C ARG A 82 -18.81 10.93 -5.58
N HIS A 83 -18.01 11.99 -5.62
CA HIS A 83 -17.10 12.29 -6.71
C HIS A 83 -15.91 11.32 -6.72
N LEU A 84 -15.36 10.98 -5.55
CA LEU A 84 -14.29 9.99 -5.44
C LEU A 84 -14.69 8.65 -6.07
N ARG A 85 -15.87 8.14 -5.71
CA ARG A 85 -16.41 6.90 -6.29
C ARG A 85 -16.52 6.98 -7.82
N LYS A 86 -17.04 8.11 -8.32
CA LYS A 86 -17.22 8.29 -9.75
C LYS A 86 -15.89 8.35 -10.51
N LEU A 87 -14.88 9.02 -9.95
CA LEU A 87 -13.53 9.07 -10.52
C LEU A 87 -12.87 7.68 -10.52
N LEU A 88 -13.06 6.89 -9.46
CA LEU A 88 -12.56 5.51 -9.40
C LEU A 88 -13.20 4.62 -10.47
N GLU A 89 -14.53 4.69 -10.63
CA GLU A 89 -15.25 3.95 -11.69
C GLU A 89 -14.73 4.32 -13.09
N MET A 90 -14.47 5.61 -13.35
CA MET A 90 -13.93 6.06 -14.63
C MET A 90 -12.51 5.57 -14.86
N ALA A 91 -11.64 5.68 -13.85
CA ALA A 91 -10.25 5.23 -13.94
C ALA A 91 -10.15 3.72 -14.21
N LEU A 92 -10.99 2.92 -13.55
CA LEU A 92 -11.04 1.47 -13.76
C LEU A 92 -11.56 1.12 -15.15
N TYR A 93 -12.59 1.82 -15.64
CA TYR A 93 -13.13 1.59 -16.98
C TYR A 93 -12.10 1.88 -18.08
N GLU A 94 -11.32 2.96 -17.93
CA GLU A 94 -10.23 3.25 -18.87
C GLU A 94 -9.10 2.22 -18.78
N LEU A 95 -8.74 1.82 -17.56
CA LEU A 95 -7.69 0.83 -17.35
C LEU A 95 -8.05 -0.52 -17.98
N ASP A 96 -9.30 -0.95 -17.84
CA ASP A 96 -9.83 -2.17 -18.47
C ASP A 96 -9.63 -2.13 -19.98
N GLY A 97 -10.00 -1.02 -20.64
CA GLY A 97 -9.76 -0.82 -22.07
C GLY A 97 -8.28 -0.79 -22.46
N VAL A 98 -7.40 -0.29 -21.60
CA VAL A 98 -5.94 -0.32 -21.81
C VAL A 98 -5.38 -1.75 -21.72
N ILE A 99 -5.86 -2.53 -20.76
CA ILE A 99 -5.44 -3.93 -20.57
C ILE A 99 -5.93 -4.80 -21.73
N GLU A 100 -7.18 -4.62 -22.18
CA GLU A 100 -7.70 -5.30 -23.36
C GLU A 100 -6.87 -4.94 -24.62
N ALA A 101 -6.58 -3.65 -24.82
CA ALA A 101 -5.76 -3.20 -25.93
C ALA A 101 -4.29 -3.69 -25.88
N ASP A 102 -3.69 -3.81 -24.68
CA ASP A 102 -2.35 -4.40 -24.52
C ASP A 102 -2.34 -5.89 -24.89
N GLY A 103 -3.36 -6.65 -24.48
CA GLY A 103 -3.52 -8.06 -24.82
C GLY A 103 -3.60 -8.31 -26.33
N GLU A 104 -4.17 -7.37 -27.09
CA GLU A 104 -4.24 -7.44 -28.55
C GLU A 104 -2.97 -6.95 -29.26
N ALA A 105 -2.18 -6.07 -28.62
CA ALA A 105 -0.99 -5.44 -29.20
C ALA A 105 0.30 -6.29 -29.14
N GLY A 106 0.24 -7.51 -28.60
CA GLY A 106 1.31 -8.50 -28.61
C GLY A 106 2.17 -8.50 -27.35
N ALA A 107 2.31 -9.68 -26.74
CA ALA A 107 3.10 -9.91 -25.53
C ALA A 107 4.61 -9.85 -25.83
N GLY A 108 5.37 -9.10 -25.03
CA GLY A 108 6.84 -9.20 -25.05
C GLY A 108 7.62 -7.88 -24.93
N GLN A 109 6.98 -6.73 -24.81
CA GLN A 109 7.67 -5.45 -24.61
C GLN A 109 7.23 -4.76 -23.31
N ALA A 110 8.22 -4.23 -22.60
CA ALA A 110 7.98 -3.43 -21.42
C ALA A 110 7.29 -2.12 -21.84
N ARG A 111 6.07 -1.90 -21.38
CA ARG A 111 5.25 -0.73 -21.76
C ARG A 111 4.73 -0.02 -20.54
N GLU A 112 4.77 1.29 -20.59
CA GLU A 112 4.16 2.16 -19.59
C GLU A 112 2.97 2.87 -20.23
N TYR A 113 1.81 2.74 -19.60
CA TYR A 113 0.56 3.39 -19.99
C TYR A 113 0.23 4.44 -18.93
N PRO A 114 0.70 5.68 -19.10
CA PRO A 114 0.24 6.79 -18.28
C PRO A 114 -1.13 7.23 -18.76
N GLY A 115 -2.04 7.44 -17.83
CA GLY A 115 -3.36 8.00 -18.11
C GLY A 115 -3.88 8.78 -16.92
N GLY A 116 -4.93 9.56 -17.15
CA GLY A 116 -5.48 10.38 -16.09
C GLY A 116 -6.37 11.48 -16.64
N MET A 117 -7.31 11.90 -15.80
CA MET A 117 -8.22 12.98 -16.12
C MET A 117 -8.34 13.92 -14.92
N SER A 118 -8.21 15.20 -15.20
CA SER A 118 -8.46 16.28 -14.24
C SER A 118 -9.69 17.07 -14.68
N GLY A 119 -10.62 17.29 -13.76
CA GLY A 119 -11.83 18.05 -14.04
C GLY A 119 -12.51 18.58 -12.78
N SER A 120 -13.72 19.11 -12.94
CA SER A 120 -14.48 19.74 -11.87
C SER A 120 -14.89 18.78 -10.74
N LEU A 121 -14.88 17.47 -10.99
CA LEU A 121 -15.17 16.44 -10.00
C LEU A 121 -13.96 16.11 -9.11
N GLY A 122 -12.75 16.45 -9.56
CA GLY A 122 -11.48 16.07 -8.96
C GLY A 122 -10.48 15.64 -10.04
N ALA A 123 -9.38 15.03 -9.62
CA ALA A 123 -8.34 14.54 -10.50
C ALA A 123 -8.04 13.07 -10.20
N TYR A 124 -7.82 12.27 -11.23
CA TYR A 124 -7.15 10.99 -11.09
C TYR A 124 -6.02 10.86 -12.10
N GLU A 125 -4.98 10.16 -11.69
CA GLU A 125 -3.80 9.85 -12.47
C GLU A 125 -3.46 8.39 -12.24
N TYR A 126 -3.18 7.65 -13.29
CA TYR A 126 -2.74 6.26 -13.22
C TYR A 126 -1.52 6.01 -14.11
N ALA A 127 -0.68 5.08 -13.66
CA ALA A 127 0.44 4.56 -14.43
C ALA A 127 0.38 3.04 -14.34
N LEU A 128 0.18 2.39 -15.50
CA LEU A 128 0.27 0.94 -15.63
C LEU A 128 1.59 0.60 -16.30
N GLN A 129 2.45 -0.13 -15.59
CA GLN A 129 3.69 -0.69 -16.12
C GLN A 129 3.48 -2.18 -16.40
N VAL A 130 3.70 -2.56 -17.65
CA VAL A 130 3.69 -3.95 -18.09
C VAL A 130 5.14 -4.34 -18.30
N ALA A 131 5.66 -5.24 -17.48
CA ALA A 131 7.00 -5.78 -17.68
C ALA A 131 6.97 -6.85 -18.77
N ALA A 132 7.96 -6.83 -19.68
CA ALA A 132 8.14 -7.90 -20.65
C ALA A 132 8.41 -9.21 -19.90
N SER A 133 7.58 -10.23 -20.13
CA SER A 133 7.93 -11.59 -19.75
C SER A 133 9.18 -11.99 -20.52
N ALA A 134 10.31 -12.06 -19.82
CA ALA A 134 11.53 -12.63 -20.37
C ALA A 134 11.34 -14.15 -20.38
N GLU A 135 10.88 -14.72 -21.49
CA GLU A 135 11.08 -16.14 -21.71
C GLU A 135 12.59 -16.41 -21.76
N PRO A 136 13.17 -17.23 -20.86
CA PRO A 136 14.55 -17.63 -20.99
C PRO A 136 14.64 -18.57 -22.20
N CYS A 137 15.20 -18.07 -23.30
CA CYS A 137 15.61 -18.85 -24.45
C CYS A 137 16.53 -19.98 -23.95
N ALA A 138 16.02 -21.22 -23.94
CA ALA A 138 16.83 -22.41 -23.71
C ALA A 138 17.87 -22.49 -24.82
N VAL A 139 19.16 -22.41 -24.45
CA VAL A 139 20.27 -22.72 -25.34
C VAL A 139 20.46 -24.24 -25.34
N GLU A 140 20.30 -24.83 -26.53
CA GLU A 140 20.47 -26.25 -26.85
C GLU A 140 21.93 -26.69 -26.84
#